data_AF-A0A9E5WMG5-F1
#
_entry.id   AF-A0A9E5WMG5-F1
#
_cell.length_a   1.000
_cell.length_b   1.000
_cell.length_c   1.000
_cell.angle_alpha   90.00
_cell.angle_beta   90.00
_cell.angle_gamma   90.00
#
_symmetry.space_group_name_H-M   'P 1'
#
loop_
_entity.id
_entity.type
_entity.pdbx_description
1 polymer ?
#
loop_
_entity_poly.entity_id
_entity_poly.type
_entity_poly.pdbx_seq_one_letter_code
_entity_poly.pdbx_strand_id
1 'polypeptide(L)'
;MNIERIGVLLRRGVPAVLWAVCQLAVATPPDEISDEPSLQAKAIRITARSRIAGEQADAMRMVDGDPATWWSSGPGDLALNPIDIDVRLEKASVVDSVEIITTRLKSQLRLTDFDLYGGLGDVWDGAHPLARVRGNRDTTIRVRFPAVRVDRLRLRLLGTARPDNAFAHIAELTVGAAKGEPQRQLHSSPFPPTPADAGHDPEVLQKLIGSLESQSNTSGPVQRRLAALKQRLALIEESRRYQATLERISVETERFRALNPPEWALAQRDAMARLRTWAYYWIDHQQPDGQFGAGYEDDVELVCGWPVLVLAQDDQKVRRSLELLADGVWRSRPFLERFGYDRLTDVEHAAENTSYSQPRMVVIDWRNPKWAERCRRTIATMAEHFLSRNERGWLQFRSDFFGFDPKTLKPVTREKDRPFDIPESAKALKPAMYAVWARGDELCRRIMLDYGRTWVQAAATVDGPDRIAGLLPERILWPSGRTVGTHARISSMRATLFHLIGCYFVSNDEQYLEPIRALLRKTLLEWSVGGIPSAGTLDQVKDEDWTGLLEQLALVAILYRRATGDRQFDPALARRARRR
;
A
#
# COMPACT_ATOMS: atom_id res chain seq x y z
N MET A 1 -19.25 -56.21 -18.33
CA MET A 1 -20.26 -55.90 -19.37
C MET A 1 -20.23 -54.40 -19.61
N ASN A 2 -19.95 -53.83 -20.78
CA ASN A 2 -19.61 -54.41 -22.07
C ASN A 2 -18.83 -53.34 -22.86
N ILE A 3 -17.64 -53.70 -23.36
CA ILE A 3 -16.83 -52.93 -24.31
C ILE A 3 -17.28 -53.40 -25.68
N GLU A 4 -18.24 -52.70 -26.30
CA GLU A 4 -18.62 -52.92 -27.70
C GLU A 4 -19.63 -51.85 -28.13
N ARG A 5 -19.12 -50.69 -28.55
CA ARG A 5 -19.75 -49.74 -29.49
C ARG A 5 -18.89 -48.49 -29.54
N ILE A 6 -18.01 -48.44 -30.54
CA ILE A 6 -17.70 -47.30 -31.42
C ILE A 6 -16.65 -47.83 -32.41
N GLY A 7 -17.15 -48.63 -33.34
CA GLY A 7 -16.53 -48.89 -34.63
C GLY A 7 -17.63 -48.65 -35.65
N VAL A 8 -17.29 -48.02 -36.77
CA VAL A 8 -18.17 -47.55 -37.85
C VAL A 8 -18.70 -46.12 -37.67
N LEU A 9 -17.84 -45.14 -37.97
CA LEU A 9 -18.10 -44.13 -39.01
C LEU A 9 -16.83 -43.30 -39.28
N LEU A 10 -15.88 -43.93 -39.97
CA LEU A 10 -14.95 -43.22 -40.85
C LEU A 10 -15.73 -42.82 -42.11
N ARG A 11 -15.78 -41.53 -42.43
CA ARG A 11 -15.66 -40.94 -43.79
C ARG A 11 -16.03 -39.45 -43.76
N ARG A 12 -15.01 -38.59 -43.70
CA ARG A 12 -14.80 -37.46 -44.63
C ARG A 12 -13.43 -36.84 -44.33
N GLY A 13 -12.62 -36.73 -45.37
CA GLY A 13 -11.17 -36.60 -45.30
C GLY A 13 -10.68 -35.23 -44.82
N VAL A 14 -9.50 -35.27 -44.19
CA VAL A 14 -8.59 -34.13 -44.04
C VAL A 14 -7.16 -34.67 -44.27
N PRO A 15 -6.27 -33.95 -44.98
CA PRO A 15 -4.97 -34.46 -45.43
C PRO A 15 -4.00 -34.74 -44.28
N ALA A 16 -3.21 -35.79 -44.45
CA ALA A 16 -2.14 -36.21 -43.57
C ALA A 16 -0.92 -35.26 -43.63
N VAL A 17 -1.01 -34.08 -43.01
CA VAL A 17 0.16 -33.24 -42.66
C VAL A 17 -0.15 -32.43 -41.39
N LEU A 18 -0.31 -33.06 -40.23
CA LEU A 18 -0.18 -32.38 -38.91
C LEU A 18 -0.19 -33.38 -37.73
N TRP A 19 0.60 -34.45 -37.82
CA TRP A 19 0.77 -35.42 -36.71
C TRP A 19 2.23 -35.67 -36.40
N ALA A 20 2.95 -34.59 -36.09
CA ALA A 20 4.26 -34.65 -35.47
C ALA A 20 4.42 -33.47 -34.51
N VAL A 21 4.89 -33.75 -33.29
CA VAL A 21 5.21 -32.84 -32.18
C VAL A 21 4.05 -32.43 -31.26
N CYS A 22 3.50 -33.42 -30.56
CA CYS A 22 3.01 -33.25 -29.18
C CYS A 22 3.41 -34.50 -28.39
N GLN A 23 4.64 -34.55 -27.88
CA GLN A 23 5.00 -35.53 -26.86
C GLN A 23 4.37 -35.10 -25.53
N LEU A 24 3.29 -35.78 -25.15
CA LEU A 24 2.79 -35.79 -23.78
C LEU A 24 3.83 -36.54 -22.91
N ALA A 25 4.53 -35.81 -22.05
CA ALA A 25 5.24 -36.44 -20.95
C ALA A 25 4.18 -37.04 -20.00
N VAL A 26 4.11 -38.37 -19.94
CA VAL A 26 3.25 -39.08 -19.00
C VAL A 26 3.95 -39.07 -17.64
N ALA A 27 3.27 -38.60 -16.60
CA ALA A 27 3.72 -38.77 -15.23
C ALA A 27 3.76 -40.28 -14.91
N THR A 28 4.94 -40.83 -14.67
CA THR A 28 5.11 -42.22 -14.20
C THR A 28 4.69 -42.34 -12.73
N PRO A 29 3.97 -43.41 -12.34
CA PRO A 29 3.68 -43.68 -10.93
C PRO A 29 4.96 -43.90 -10.11
N PRO A 30 4.93 -43.67 -8.78
CA PRO A 30 6.10 -43.77 -7.93
C PRO A 30 6.37 -45.23 -7.57
N ASP A 31 7.11 -45.95 -8.41
CA ASP A 31 7.74 -47.21 -8.03
C ASP A 31 9.25 -47.16 -8.25
N GLU A 32 9.95 -47.67 -7.25
CA GLU A 32 11.40 -47.82 -7.05
C GLU A 32 12.26 -46.55 -7.13
N ILE A 33 12.80 -46.17 -5.96
CA ILE A 33 13.92 -45.23 -5.82
C ILE A 33 15.11 -45.85 -6.56
N SER A 34 15.37 -45.42 -7.78
CA SER A 34 16.62 -45.77 -8.47
C SER A 34 17.78 -45.06 -7.79
N ASP A 35 18.80 -45.81 -7.36
CA ASP A 35 20.10 -45.34 -6.82
C ASP A 35 20.97 -44.57 -7.85
N GLU A 36 20.35 -43.83 -8.78
CA GLU A 36 21.11 -43.00 -9.70
C GLU A 36 21.67 -41.76 -8.99
N PRO A 37 22.92 -41.36 -9.29
CA PRO A 37 23.56 -40.23 -8.64
C PRO A 37 22.82 -38.94 -8.97
N SER A 38 21.91 -38.54 -8.09
CA SER A 38 21.33 -37.21 -8.08
C SER A 38 22.43 -36.18 -7.83
N LEU A 39 22.39 -35.06 -8.53
CA LEU A 39 23.21 -33.89 -8.19
C LEU A 39 22.62 -33.26 -6.90
N GLN A 40 22.60 -33.99 -5.78
CA GLN A 40 22.00 -33.49 -4.54
C GLN A 40 22.80 -32.33 -3.95
N ALA A 41 22.06 -31.26 -3.63
CA ALA A 41 22.27 -30.11 -2.72
C ALA A 41 23.63 -29.41 -2.61
N LYS A 42 24.76 -30.11 -2.70
CA LYS A 42 26.10 -29.52 -2.45
C LYS A 42 26.69 -28.73 -3.61
N ALA A 43 26.07 -28.74 -4.80
CA ALA A 43 26.65 -28.19 -6.03
C ALA A 43 25.72 -27.31 -6.90
N ILE A 44 24.68 -26.71 -6.30
CA ILE A 44 23.69 -25.90 -7.03
C ILE A 44 23.56 -24.52 -6.37
N ARG A 45 23.70 -23.46 -7.17
CA ARG A 45 23.43 -22.07 -6.75
C ARG A 45 22.12 -21.62 -7.40
N ILE A 46 21.11 -21.28 -6.59
CA ILE A 46 19.86 -20.73 -7.10
C ILE A 46 19.91 -19.21 -7.13
N THR A 47 19.48 -18.63 -8.25
CA THR A 47 19.10 -17.22 -8.32
C THR A 47 17.65 -17.13 -8.77
N ALA A 48 16.73 -16.95 -7.83
CA ALA A 48 15.35 -16.61 -8.16
C ALA A 48 15.31 -15.12 -8.56
N ARG A 49 14.91 -14.83 -9.80
CA ARG A 49 14.56 -13.46 -10.18
C ARG A 49 13.09 -13.23 -9.86
N SER A 50 12.77 -13.12 -8.57
CA SER A 50 11.49 -12.50 -8.18
C SER A 50 11.58 -10.99 -8.42
N ARG A 51 10.50 -10.40 -8.97
CA ARG A 51 10.37 -8.94 -9.12
C ARG A 51 10.05 -8.24 -7.79
N ILE A 52 9.82 -9.00 -6.71
CA ILE A 52 9.56 -8.47 -5.37
C ILE A 52 10.90 -8.39 -4.62
N ALA A 53 11.34 -7.16 -4.33
CA ALA A 53 12.55 -6.92 -3.56
C ALA A 53 12.45 -7.60 -2.18
N GLY A 54 13.43 -8.43 -1.82
CA GLY A 54 13.50 -9.14 -0.54
C GLY A 54 13.20 -10.65 -0.57
N GLU A 55 12.55 -11.17 -1.62
CA GLU A 55 12.22 -12.61 -1.72
C GLU A 55 13.41 -13.52 -2.11
N GLN A 56 14.56 -12.93 -2.47
CA GLN A 56 15.77 -13.70 -2.82
C GLN A 56 16.38 -14.46 -1.63
N ALA A 57 16.12 -14.02 -0.40
CA ALA A 57 16.70 -14.62 0.80
C ALA A 57 16.18 -16.04 1.10
N ASP A 58 15.06 -16.46 0.48
CA ASP A 58 14.37 -17.72 0.82
C ASP A 58 14.38 -18.78 -0.30
N ALA A 59 15.01 -18.48 -1.44
CA ALA A 59 15.06 -19.40 -2.59
C ALA A 59 15.92 -20.65 -2.33
N MET A 60 16.79 -20.62 -1.32
CA MET A 60 17.61 -21.78 -0.92
C MET A 60 16.78 -22.93 -0.33
N ARG A 61 15.57 -22.64 0.19
CA ARG A 61 14.64 -23.66 0.68
C ARG A 61 14.18 -24.64 -0.40
N MET A 62 14.38 -24.33 -1.68
CA MET A 62 14.03 -25.25 -2.77
C MET A 62 15.06 -26.36 -2.98
N VAL A 63 16.23 -26.30 -2.34
CA VAL A 63 17.34 -27.26 -2.56
C VAL A 63 18.08 -27.61 -1.27
N ASP A 64 17.47 -27.32 -0.12
CA ASP A 64 18.08 -27.62 1.17
C ASP A 64 17.90 -29.09 1.58
N GLY A 65 17.11 -29.86 0.80
CA GLY A 65 16.82 -31.25 1.07
C GLY A 65 15.77 -31.47 2.16
N ASP A 66 15.13 -30.40 2.65
CA ASP A 66 14.06 -30.47 3.65
C ASP A 66 12.69 -30.14 3.01
N PRO A 67 11.89 -31.16 2.65
CA PRO A 67 10.57 -30.94 2.05
C PRO A 67 9.55 -30.33 3.02
N ALA A 68 9.88 -30.15 4.31
CA ALA A 68 9.06 -29.40 5.25
C ALA A 68 9.20 -27.87 5.09
N THR A 69 10.27 -27.40 4.45
CA THR A 69 10.43 -26.01 4.06
C THR A 69 9.97 -25.81 2.61
N TRP A 70 9.66 -24.56 2.24
CA TRP A 70 9.35 -24.24 0.85
C TRP A 70 9.63 -22.77 0.54
N TRP A 71 9.89 -22.51 -0.73
CA TRP A 71 9.84 -21.18 -1.33
C TRP A 71 8.42 -20.88 -1.84
N SER A 72 8.01 -19.61 -1.79
CA SER A 72 6.72 -19.13 -2.31
C SER A 72 6.89 -17.97 -3.26
N SER A 73 6.14 -17.96 -4.35
CA SER A 73 6.23 -16.98 -5.43
C SER A 73 5.54 -15.63 -5.16
N GLY A 74 5.02 -15.41 -3.95
CA GLY A 74 4.26 -14.21 -3.61
C GLY A 74 2.89 -14.08 -4.30
N PRO A 75 2.18 -12.96 -4.09
CA PRO A 75 0.91 -12.67 -4.74
C PRO A 75 1.10 -12.27 -6.21
N GLY A 76 0.33 -12.86 -7.12
CA GLY A 76 0.31 -12.51 -8.54
C GLY A 76 -0.15 -13.66 -9.42
N ASP A 77 -1.01 -13.39 -10.40
CA ASP A 77 -1.47 -14.41 -11.35
C ASP A 77 -0.32 -14.84 -12.26
N LEU A 78 0.17 -16.07 -12.07
CA LEU A 78 1.32 -16.63 -12.80
C LEU A 78 1.07 -16.80 -14.31
N ALA A 79 -0.17 -16.80 -14.75
CA ALA A 79 -0.47 -16.85 -16.18
C ALA A 79 -0.28 -15.48 -16.84
N LEU A 80 -0.46 -14.41 -16.07
CA LEU A 80 -0.28 -13.04 -16.53
C LEU A 80 1.17 -12.59 -16.33
N ASN A 81 1.72 -12.86 -15.15
CA ASN A 81 3.07 -12.48 -14.76
C ASN A 81 3.82 -13.70 -14.23
N PRO A 82 4.26 -14.60 -15.12
CA PRO A 82 4.97 -15.80 -14.71
C PRO A 82 6.28 -15.45 -14.02
N ILE A 83 6.71 -16.34 -13.13
CA ILE A 83 7.93 -16.16 -12.35
C ILE A 83 8.99 -17.12 -12.89
N ASP A 84 10.15 -16.56 -13.21
CA ASP A 84 11.32 -17.29 -13.70
C ASP A 84 12.29 -17.56 -12.53
N ILE A 85 12.57 -18.84 -12.28
CA ILE A 85 13.58 -19.31 -11.32
C ILE A 85 14.77 -19.84 -12.11
N ASP A 86 15.93 -19.21 -11.95
CA ASP A 86 17.17 -19.68 -12.55
C ASP A 86 17.96 -20.53 -11.55
N VAL A 87 18.21 -21.78 -11.92
CA VAL A 87 19.00 -22.75 -11.16
C VAL A 87 20.35 -22.89 -11.87
N ARG A 88 21.44 -22.51 -11.21
CA ARG A 88 22.79 -22.61 -11.77
C ARG A 88 23.53 -23.81 -11.17
N LEU A 89 24.11 -24.63 -12.04
CA LEU A 89 24.95 -25.75 -11.64
C LEU A 89 26.39 -25.24 -11.41
N GLU A 90 27.13 -25.89 -10.51
CA GLU A 90 28.56 -25.57 -10.28
C GLU A 90 29.41 -25.69 -11.55
N LYS A 91 29.11 -26.68 -12.39
CA LYS A 91 29.77 -26.92 -13.67
C LYS A 91 28.77 -27.42 -14.71
N ALA A 92 29.08 -27.16 -15.97
CA ALA A 92 28.33 -27.72 -17.08
C ALA A 92 28.27 -29.24 -16.98
N SER A 93 27.07 -29.80 -16.94
CA SER A 93 26.80 -31.22 -16.73
C SER A 93 25.75 -31.71 -17.73
N VAL A 94 25.78 -33.00 -18.05
CA VAL A 94 24.73 -33.62 -18.88
C VAL A 94 23.59 -34.04 -17.94
N VAL A 95 22.40 -33.50 -18.18
CA VAL A 95 21.20 -33.72 -17.35
C VAL A 95 20.07 -34.26 -18.22
N ASP A 96 19.22 -35.11 -17.67
CA ASP A 96 18.08 -35.72 -18.37
C ASP A 96 16.77 -35.63 -17.58
N SER A 97 16.82 -35.12 -16.36
CA SER A 97 15.65 -35.11 -15.49
C SER A 97 15.68 -33.99 -14.46
N VAL A 98 14.47 -33.54 -14.09
CA VAL A 98 14.23 -32.65 -12.96
C VAL A 98 13.07 -33.21 -12.16
N GLU A 99 13.21 -33.21 -10.85
CA GLU A 99 12.15 -33.56 -9.90
C GLU A 99 11.81 -32.34 -9.06
N ILE A 100 10.52 -32.05 -8.89
CA ILE A 100 10.02 -30.93 -8.10
C ILE A 100 9.01 -31.46 -7.10
N ILE A 101 9.19 -31.14 -5.83
CA ILE A 101 8.19 -31.33 -4.78
C ILE A 101 7.45 -30.01 -4.58
N THR A 102 6.14 -30.02 -4.77
CA THR A 102 5.22 -28.91 -4.47
C THR A 102 4.32 -29.30 -3.29
N THR A 103 3.74 -28.31 -2.63
CA THR A 103 2.85 -28.53 -1.47
C THR A 103 1.37 -28.46 -1.85
N ARG A 104 0.52 -29.00 -0.96
CA ARG A 104 -0.92 -28.72 -0.92
C ARG A 104 -1.22 -27.87 0.29
N LEU A 105 -1.98 -26.80 0.10
CA LEU A 105 -2.46 -25.98 1.20
C LEU A 105 -3.94 -25.69 0.96
N LYS A 106 -4.78 -26.00 1.96
CA LYS A 106 -6.25 -25.98 1.85
C LYS A 106 -6.76 -26.83 0.66
N SER A 107 -6.19 -28.03 0.52
CA SER A 107 -6.49 -28.99 -0.57
C SER A 107 -6.14 -28.53 -1.99
N GLN A 108 -5.59 -27.33 -2.16
CA GLN A 108 -5.17 -26.78 -3.45
C GLN A 108 -3.69 -27.02 -3.67
N LEU A 109 -3.36 -27.61 -4.83
CA LEU A 109 -1.98 -27.81 -5.26
C LEU A 109 -1.34 -26.49 -5.64
N ARG A 110 -0.10 -26.30 -5.19
CA ARG A 110 0.61 -25.02 -5.33
C ARG A 110 1.44 -24.91 -6.61
N LEU A 111 1.60 -25.96 -7.39
CA LEU A 111 2.20 -25.87 -8.71
C LEU A 111 1.54 -26.88 -9.65
N THR A 112 0.92 -26.38 -10.71
CA THR A 112 0.25 -27.22 -11.72
C THR A 112 0.93 -27.10 -13.08
N ASP A 113 1.42 -25.91 -13.42
CA ASP A 113 1.88 -25.59 -14.75
C ASP A 113 3.24 -24.88 -14.69
N PHE A 114 4.21 -25.37 -15.45
CA PHE A 114 5.49 -24.69 -15.66
C PHE A 114 6.18 -25.15 -16.95
N ASP A 115 7.11 -24.33 -17.43
CA ASP A 115 8.05 -24.70 -18.49
C ASP A 115 9.47 -24.79 -17.93
N LEU A 116 10.23 -25.75 -18.44
CA LEU A 116 11.64 -25.97 -18.09
C LEU A 116 12.52 -25.66 -19.31
N TYR A 117 13.54 -24.82 -19.14
CA TYR A 117 14.48 -24.44 -20.19
C TYR A 117 15.93 -24.73 -19.78
N GLY A 118 16.77 -25.02 -20.77
CA GLY A 118 18.20 -25.24 -20.57
C GLY A 118 19.04 -24.06 -21.05
N GLY A 119 20.16 -23.82 -20.36
CA GLY A 119 21.17 -22.85 -20.76
C GLY A 119 22.59 -23.38 -20.59
N LEU A 120 23.51 -22.82 -21.39
CA LEU A 120 24.94 -23.13 -21.35
C LEU A 120 25.75 -21.87 -21.71
N GLY A 121 26.59 -21.38 -20.79
CA GLY A 121 27.35 -20.15 -21.00
C GLY A 121 26.44 -18.93 -21.14
N ASP A 122 26.46 -18.27 -22.30
CA ASP A 122 25.55 -17.15 -22.64
C ASP A 122 24.31 -17.58 -23.43
N VAL A 123 24.22 -18.86 -23.80
CA VAL A 123 23.12 -19.40 -24.60
C VAL A 123 21.95 -19.82 -23.71
N TRP A 124 20.74 -19.45 -24.12
CA TRP A 124 19.48 -20.00 -23.61
C TRP A 124 18.69 -20.56 -24.79
N ASP A 125 18.11 -21.75 -24.61
CA ASP A 125 17.15 -22.31 -25.56
C ASP A 125 15.73 -21.93 -25.17
N GLY A 126 15.41 -20.65 -25.33
CA GLY A 126 14.14 -20.07 -24.90
C GLY A 126 12.95 -20.55 -25.73
N ALA A 127 13.10 -20.73 -27.04
CA ALA A 127 11.99 -21.14 -27.91
C ALA A 127 11.60 -22.62 -27.74
N HIS A 128 12.54 -23.47 -27.29
CA HIS A 128 12.34 -24.91 -27.18
C HIS A 128 12.55 -25.36 -25.73
N PRO A 129 11.50 -25.41 -24.90
CA PRO A 129 11.65 -25.93 -23.54
C PRO A 129 12.17 -27.38 -23.55
N LEU A 130 12.94 -27.74 -22.53
CA LEU A 130 13.29 -29.12 -22.21
C LEU A 130 12.03 -29.93 -21.91
N ALA A 131 11.07 -29.31 -21.22
CA ALA A 131 9.78 -29.90 -20.93
C ALA A 131 8.70 -28.85 -20.65
N ARG A 132 7.44 -29.24 -20.87
CA ARG A 132 6.24 -28.46 -20.51
C ARG A 132 5.35 -29.31 -19.62
N VAL A 133 5.06 -28.84 -18.42
CA VAL A 133 4.12 -29.48 -17.50
C VAL A 133 2.86 -28.65 -17.43
N ARG A 134 1.69 -29.28 -17.59
CA ARG A 134 0.38 -28.63 -17.56
C ARG A 134 -0.61 -29.49 -16.78
N GLY A 135 -1.41 -28.86 -15.94
CA GLY A 135 -2.49 -29.52 -15.20
C GLY A 135 -2.00 -30.61 -14.25
N ASN A 136 -0.77 -30.51 -13.75
CA ASN A 136 -0.24 -31.46 -12.79
C ASN A 136 -1.16 -31.55 -11.55
N ARG A 137 -1.33 -32.77 -11.03
CA ARG A 137 -2.16 -33.06 -9.85
C ARG A 137 -1.36 -33.66 -8.70
N ASP A 138 -0.09 -33.97 -8.93
CA ASP A 138 0.73 -34.67 -7.94
C ASP A 138 1.63 -33.68 -7.19
N THR A 139 1.94 -34.01 -5.94
CA THR A 139 2.88 -33.20 -5.14
C THR A 139 4.32 -33.42 -5.55
N THR A 140 4.62 -34.54 -6.22
CA THR A 140 5.95 -34.85 -6.75
C THR A 140 5.85 -34.89 -8.27
N ILE A 141 6.62 -34.03 -8.92
CA ILE A 141 6.61 -33.85 -10.37
C ILE A 141 7.99 -34.27 -10.89
N ARG A 142 8.07 -35.47 -11.48
CA ARG A 142 9.30 -35.94 -12.14
C ARG A 142 9.17 -35.75 -13.64
N VAL A 143 10.12 -35.03 -14.22
CA VAL A 143 10.16 -34.69 -15.62
C VAL A 143 11.43 -35.26 -16.22
N ARG A 144 11.31 -36.07 -17.28
CA ARG A 144 12.43 -36.61 -18.06
C ARG A 144 12.44 -35.98 -19.46
N PHE A 145 13.63 -35.74 -20.00
CA PHE A 145 13.85 -35.16 -21.32
C PHE A 145 15.17 -35.70 -21.92
N PRO A 146 15.37 -35.60 -23.25
CA PRO A 146 16.62 -36.05 -23.88
C PRO A 146 17.85 -35.40 -23.22
N ALA A 147 18.86 -36.20 -22.92
CA ALA A 147 20.04 -35.77 -22.19
C ALA A 147 20.67 -34.51 -22.84
N VAL A 148 20.92 -33.46 -22.08
CA VAL A 148 21.38 -32.17 -22.58
C VAL A 148 22.48 -31.62 -21.69
N ARG A 149 23.52 -31.05 -22.31
CA ARG A 149 24.60 -30.40 -21.55
C ARG A 149 24.19 -28.97 -21.19
N VAL A 150 24.09 -28.68 -19.90
CA VAL A 150 23.67 -27.38 -19.36
C VAL A 150 24.56 -26.96 -18.19
N ASP A 151 24.71 -25.66 -17.96
CA ASP A 151 25.23 -25.11 -16.70
C ASP A 151 24.15 -24.36 -15.90
N ARG A 152 22.95 -24.23 -16.47
CA ARG A 152 21.80 -23.59 -15.86
C ARG A 152 20.49 -24.12 -16.40
N LEU A 153 19.47 -24.10 -15.56
CA LEU A 153 18.09 -24.42 -15.87
C LEU A 153 17.22 -23.22 -15.50
N ARG A 154 16.14 -22.99 -16.26
CA ARG A 154 15.10 -22.02 -15.89
C ARG A 154 13.77 -22.71 -15.75
N LEU A 155 13.11 -22.49 -14.61
CA LEU A 155 11.74 -22.88 -14.37
C LEU A 155 10.87 -21.63 -14.51
N ARG A 156 9.98 -21.63 -15.49
CA ARG A 156 8.97 -20.59 -15.67
C ARG A 156 7.65 -21.09 -15.11
N LEU A 157 7.24 -20.56 -13.95
CA LEU A 157 6.00 -20.96 -13.28
C LEU A 157 4.81 -20.27 -13.94
N LEU A 158 3.82 -21.06 -14.34
CA LEU A 158 2.69 -20.60 -15.16
C LEU A 158 1.34 -20.76 -14.45
N GLY A 159 1.26 -21.64 -13.44
CA GLY A 159 0.02 -21.76 -12.71
C GLY A 159 -0.02 -22.67 -11.49
N THR A 160 -1.08 -22.45 -10.71
CA THR A 160 -1.43 -23.18 -9.48
C THR A 160 -2.90 -23.60 -9.53
N ALA A 161 -3.32 -24.46 -8.61
CA ALA A 161 -4.73 -24.85 -8.49
C ALA A 161 -5.59 -23.79 -7.78
N ARG A 162 -5.02 -22.64 -7.40
CA ARG A 162 -5.79 -21.57 -6.75
C ARG A 162 -6.67 -20.83 -7.77
N PRO A 163 -7.82 -20.28 -7.34
CA PRO A 163 -8.65 -19.42 -8.19
C PRO A 163 -7.95 -18.17 -8.75
N ASP A 164 -7.01 -17.60 -7.99
CA ASP A 164 -6.23 -16.41 -8.34
C ASP A 164 -4.90 -16.74 -9.05
N ASN A 165 -4.63 -18.05 -9.26
CA ASN A 165 -3.42 -18.56 -9.91
C ASN A 165 -2.10 -18.03 -9.32
N ALA A 166 -2.10 -17.68 -8.03
CA ALA A 166 -0.96 -17.08 -7.33
C ALA A 166 -0.25 -18.06 -6.38
N PHE A 167 0.81 -17.59 -5.72
CA PHE A 167 1.52 -18.30 -4.64
C PHE A 167 1.93 -19.72 -5.02
N ALA A 168 2.78 -19.86 -6.05
CA ALA A 168 3.39 -21.14 -6.33
C ALA A 168 4.37 -21.54 -5.24
N HIS A 169 4.36 -22.81 -4.85
CA HIS A 169 5.26 -23.34 -3.83
C HIS A 169 6.16 -24.41 -4.42
N ILE A 170 7.46 -24.32 -4.13
CA ILE A 170 8.43 -25.38 -4.40
C ILE A 170 9.09 -25.70 -3.07
N ALA A 171 8.86 -26.92 -2.60
CA ALA A 171 9.45 -27.46 -1.39
C ALA A 171 10.84 -28.02 -1.66
N GLU A 172 11.01 -28.75 -2.76
CA GLU A 172 12.31 -29.30 -3.14
C GLU A 172 12.43 -29.36 -4.66
N LEU A 173 13.64 -29.20 -5.17
CA LEU A 173 14.01 -29.27 -6.58
C LEU A 173 15.30 -30.05 -6.71
N THR A 174 15.24 -31.14 -7.47
CA THR A 174 16.39 -32.01 -7.74
C THR A 174 16.65 -32.11 -9.24
N VAL A 175 17.92 -32.13 -9.63
CA VAL A 175 18.35 -32.29 -11.03
C VAL A 175 19.09 -33.62 -11.18
N GLY A 176 18.60 -34.48 -12.08
CA GLY A 176 19.22 -35.78 -12.37
C GLY A 176 20.30 -35.66 -13.44
N ALA A 177 21.46 -36.26 -13.17
CA ALA A 177 22.56 -36.36 -14.12
C ALA A 177 22.38 -37.56 -15.04
N ALA A 178 22.57 -37.35 -16.34
CA ALA A 178 22.53 -38.43 -17.32
C ALA A 178 23.89 -39.14 -17.41
N LYS A 179 23.88 -40.47 -17.59
CA LYS A 179 25.09 -41.23 -17.92
C LYS A 179 25.29 -41.20 -19.43
N GLY A 180 26.32 -40.48 -19.90
CA GLY A 180 26.76 -40.50 -21.31
C GLY A 180 26.75 -39.13 -21.99
N GLU A 181 26.85 -39.16 -23.32
CA GLU A 181 26.91 -37.97 -24.16
C GLU A 181 25.53 -37.29 -24.30
N PRO A 182 25.48 -35.96 -24.48
CA PRO A 182 24.22 -35.24 -24.68
C PRO A 182 23.54 -35.69 -25.98
N GLN A 183 22.25 -36.00 -25.87
CA GLN A 183 21.35 -36.37 -26.97
C GLN A 183 20.68 -35.15 -27.62
N ARG A 184 20.70 -33.99 -26.95
CA ARG A 184 20.15 -32.72 -27.42
C ARG A 184 21.18 -31.60 -27.31
N GLN A 185 21.23 -30.76 -28.33
CA GLN A 185 21.97 -29.50 -28.31
C GLN A 185 21.04 -28.33 -27.97
N LEU A 186 21.57 -27.29 -27.32
CA LEU A 186 20.86 -26.05 -27.06
C LEU A 186 21.03 -25.09 -28.23
N HIS A 187 19.95 -24.42 -28.61
CA HIS A 187 19.97 -23.38 -29.64
C HIS A 187 19.69 -22.01 -29.01
N SER A 188 20.51 -21.01 -29.30
CA SER A 188 20.26 -19.66 -28.79
C SER A 188 18.96 -19.10 -29.37
N SER A 189 17.97 -18.89 -28.51
CA SER A 189 16.67 -18.37 -28.88
C SER A 189 16.02 -17.60 -27.73
N PRO A 190 15.24 -16.53 -28.01
CA PRO A 190 14.57 -15.77 -26.98
C PRO A 190 13.48 -16.62 -26.30
N PHE A 191 13.19 -16.33 -25.03
CA PHE A 191 12.03 -16.91 -24.37
C PHE A 191 10.74 -16.41 -25.04
N PRO A 192 9.67 -17.22 -25.03
CA PRO A 192 8.36 -16.77 -25.49
C PRO A 192 7.96 -15.53 -24.67
N PRO A 193 7.46 -14.47 -25.33
CA PRO A 193 6.94 -13.32 -24.62
C PRO A 193 5.80 -13.78 -23.71
N THR A 194 5.86 -13.37 -22.46
CA THR A 194 4.80 -13.59 -21.49
C THR A 194 3.73 -12.50 -21.65
N PRO A 195 2.49 -12.69 -21.16
CA PRO A 195 1.52 -11.60 -21.13
C PRO A 195 2.00 -10.38 -20.32
N ALA A 196 2.93 -10.55 -19.38
CA ALA A 196 3.62 -9.47 -18.69
C ALA A 196 4.64 -8.76 -19.58
N ASP A 197 5.34 -9.50 -20.47
CA ASP A 197 6.25 -8.91 -21.46
C ASP A 197 5.50 -8.16 -22.57
N ALA A 198 4.27 -8.60 -22.88
CA ALA A 198 3.34 -7.85 -23.72
C ALA A 198 2.75 -6.61 -23.02
N GLY A 199 3.12 -6.32 -21.77
CA GLY A 199 2.93 -5.00 -21.16
C GLY A 199 1.48 -4.54 -21.05
N HIS A 200 0.56 -5.40 -20.61
CA HIS A 200 -0.86 -5.06 -20.58
C HIS A 200 -1.45 -4.77 -21.97
N ASP A 201 -0.93 -5.36 -23.04
CA ASP A 201 -1.51 -5.23 -24.37
C ASP A 201 -2.95 -5.80 -24.40
N PRO A 202 -3.97 -4.95 -24.66
CA PRO A 202 -5.35 -5.38 -24.81
C PRO A 202 -5.56 -6.43 -25.88
N GLU A 203 -4.79 -6.40 -26.98
CA GLU A 203 -4.96 -7.36 -28.07
C GLU A 203 -4.59 -8.78 -27.62
N VAL A 204 -3.54 -8.92 -26.82
CA VAL A 204 -3.12 -10.20 -26.24
C VAL A 204 -4.18 -10.71 -25.25
N LEU A 205 -4.71 -9.83 -24.40
CA LEU A 205 -5.78 -10.21 -23.47
C LEU A 205 -7.06 -10.62 -24.19
N GLN A 206 -7.46 -9.89 -25.24
CA GLN A 206 -8.63 -10.22 -26.06
C GLN A 206 -8.48 -11.59 -26.75
N LYS A 207 -7.30 -11.89 -27.31
CA LYS A 207 -7.00 -13.22 -27.89
C LYS A 207 -7.09 -14.32 -26.84
N LEU A 208 -6.57 -14.09 -25.64
CA LEU A 208 -6.64 -15.06 -24.54
C LEU A 208 -8.08 -15.28 -24.04
N ILE A 209 -8.85 -14.20 -23.89
CA ILE A 209 -10.28 -14.23 -23.55
C ILE A 209 -11.04 -15.05 -24.58
N GLY A 210 -10.88 -14.74 -25.88
CA GLY A 210 -11.56 -15.47 -26.96
C GLY A 210 -11.17 -16.94 -27.02
N SER A 211 -9.89 -17.28 -26.77
CA SER A 211 -9.45 -18.67 -26.68
C SER A 211 -10.12 -19.41 -25.52
N LEU A 212 -10.21 -18.81 -24.33
CA LEU A 212 -10.87 -19.43 -23.17
C LEU A 212 -12.39 -19.55 -23.36
N GLU A 213 -13.03 -18.57 -24.00
CA GLU A 213 -14.46 -18.63 -24.35
C GLU A 213 -14.78 -19.73 -25.37
N SER A 214 -13.86 -20.01 -26.29
CA SER A 214 -14.04 -21.07 -27.30
C SER A 214 -13.96 -22.51 -26.74
N GLN A 215 -13.50 -22.67 -25.50
CA GLN A 215 -13.43 -23.98 -24.84
C GLN A 215 -14.82 -24.36 -24.30
N SER A 216 -15.54 -25.20 -25.05
CA SER A 216 -16.98 -25.52 -24.89
C SER A 216 -17.41 -26.20 -23.57
N ASN A 217 -16.51 -26.36 -22.60
CA ASN A 217 -16.78 -26.92 -21.27
C ASN A 217 -16.01 -26.13 -20.19
N THR A 218 -16.28 -24.83 -20.07
CA THR A 218 -15.59 -23.98 -19.10
C THR A 218 -15.94 -24.39 -17.67
N SER A 219 -15.06 -25.18 -17.06
CA SER A 219 -15.08 -25.48 -15.63
C SER A 219 -15.07 -24.19 -14.78
N GLY A 220 -15.53 -24.26 -13.53
CA GLY A 220 -15.54 -23.10 -12.62
C GLY A 220 -14.21 -22.34 -12.50
N PRO A 221 -13.03 -23.00 -12.51
CA PRO A 221 -11.74 -22.31 -12.61
C PRO A 221 -11.57 -21.46 -13.89
N VAL A 222 -11.99 -21.99 -15.04
CA VAL A 222 -11.90 -21.25 -16.32
C VAL A 222 -12.80 -20.03 -16.32
N GLN A 223 -14.01 -20.14 -15.76
CA GLN A 223 -14.94 -19.00 -15.63
C GLN A 223 -14.37 -17.89 -14.74
N ARG A 224 -13.76 -18.24 -13.60
CA ARG A 224 -13.11 -17.25 -12.73
C ARG A 224 -11.94 -16.57 -13.43
N ARG A 225 -11.12 -17.33 -14.15
CA ARG A 225 -10.02 -16.79 -14.95
C ARG A 225 -10.53 -15.86 -16.05
N LEU A 226 -11.58 -16.25 -16.75
CA LEU A 226 -12.22 -15.40 -17.77
C LEU A 226 -12.72 -14.07 -17.17
N ALA A 227 -13.37 -14.13 -16.01
CA ALA A 227 -13.83 -12.93 -15.30
C ALA A 227 -12.65 -12.01 -14.92
N ALA A 228 -11.56 -12.57 -14.37
CA ALA A 228 -10.37 -11.81 -14.01
C ALA A 228 -9.71 -11.16 -15.23
N LEU A 229 -9.60 -11.87 -16.36
CA LEU A 229 -9.03 -11.33 -17.59
C LEU A 229 -9.88 -10.19 -18.17
N LYS A 230 -11.21 -10.36 -18.18
CA LYS A 230 -12.15 -9.30 -18.61
C LYS A 230 -12.06 -8.07 -17.72
N GLN A 231 -12.00 -8.26 -16.40
CA GLN A 231 -11.79 -7.17 -15.45
C GLN A 231 -10.46 -6.46 -15.71
N ARG A 232 -9.38 -7.20 -15.97
CA ARG A 232 -8.07 -6.61 -16.28
C ARG A 232 -8.09 -5.82 -17.59
N LEU A 233 -8.71 -6.34 -18.64
CA LEU A 233 -8.88 -5.64 -19.90
C LEU A 233 -9.62 -4.31 -19.71
N ALA A 234 -10.72 -4.32 -18.96
CA ALA A 234 -11.47 -3.11 -18.64
C ALA A 234 -10.63 -2.06 -17.89
N LEU A 235 -9.82 -2.49 -16.90
CA LEU A 235 -8.90 -1.60 -16.18
C LEU A 235 -7.82 -0.99 -17.09
N ILE A 236 -7.36 -1.71 -18.11
CA ILE A 236 -6.38 -1.19 -19.07
C ILE A 236 -7.01 -0.17 -20.00
N GLU A 237 -8.19 -0.47 -20.54
CA GLU A 237 -8.95 0.46 -21.37
C GLU A 237 -9.27 1.75 -20.60
N GLU A 238 -9.62 1.61 -19.32
CA GLU A 238 -9.76 2.73 -18.41
C GLU A 238 -8.46 3.50 -18.18
N SER A 239 -7.36 2.83 -17.85
CA SER A 239 -6.05 3.46 -17.69
C SER A 239 -5.63 4.25 -18.93
N ARG A 240 -5.89 3.72 -20.13
CA ARG A 240 -5.66 4.44 -21.40
C ARG A 240 -6.51 5.71 -21.53
N ARG A 241 -7.78 5.67 -21.11
CA ARG A 241 -8.64 6.87 -21.06
C ARG A 241 -8.09 7.93 -20.10
N TYR A 242 -7.53 7.50 -18.97
CA TYR A 242 -6.86 8.42 -18.03
C TYR A 242 -5.58 9.02 -18.62
N GLN A 243 -4.75 8.21 -19.28
CA GLN A 243 -3.54 8.72 -19.95
C GLN A 243 -3.88 9.78 -21.00
N ALA A 244 -4.89 9.52 -21.85
CA ALA A 244 -5.37 10.51 -22.81
C ALA A 244 -5.86 11.82 -22.14
N THR A 245 -6.45 11.72 -20.95
CA THR A 245 -6.84 12.91 -20.16
C THR A 245 -5.63 13.69 -19.66
N LEU A 246 -4.59 13.00 -19.18
CA LEU A 246 -3.34 13.62 -18.73
C LEU A 246 -2.56 14.27 -19.88
N GLU A 247 -2.55 13.63 -21.05
CA GLU A 247 -2.00 14.21 -22.29
C GLU A 247 -2.74 15.50 -22.67
N ARG A 248 -4.08 15.48 -22.63
CA ARG A 248 -4.90 16.68 -22.88
C ARG A 248 -4.57 17.81 -21.90
N ILE A 249 -4.46 17.51 -20.60
CA ILE A 249 -4.07 18.50 -19.58
C ILE A 249 -2.71 19.10 -19.93
N SER A 250 -1.77 18.27 -20.37
CA SER A 250 -0.41 18.73 -20.72
C SER A 250 -0.43 19.65 -21.94
N VAL A 251 -1.20 19.30 -22.98
CA VAL A 251 -1.43 20.16 -24.16
C VAL A 251 -2.07 21.49 -23.77
N GLU A 252 -3.06 21.47 -22.88
CA GLU A 252 -3.67 22.70 -22.37
C GLU A 252 -2.67 23.56 -21.60
N THR A 253 -1.88 22.97 -20.69
CA THR A 253 -0.86 23.69 -19.93
C THR A 253 0.13 24.41 -20.84
N GLU A 254 0.56 23.80 -21.95
CA GLU A 254 1.43 24.46 -22.93
C GLU A 254 0.74 25.62 -23.67
N ARG A 255 -0.57 25.54 -23.92
CA ARG A 255 -1.33 26.71 -24.43
C ARG A 255 -1.34 27.86 -23.43
N PHE A 256 -1.43 27.59 -22.12
CA PHE A 256 -1.34 28.65 -21.11
C PHE A 256 0.08 29.19 -20.96
N ARG A 257 1.10 28.36 -21.14
CA ARG A 257 2.50 28.81 -21.13
C ARG A 257 2.75 29.88 -22.19
N ALA A 258 2.10 29.80 -23.35
CA ALA A 258 2.19 30.82 -24.40
C ALA A 258 1.67 32.21 -23.97
N LEU A 259 0.89 32.30 -22.89
CA LEU A 259 0.45 33.57 -22.29
C LEU A 259 1.49 34.19 -21.35
N ASN A 260 2.66 33.57 -21.21
CA ASN A 260 3.75 33.95 -20.31
C ASN A 260 3.34 34.19 -18.84
N PRO A 261 2.53 33.30 -18.21
CA PRO A 261 2.24 33.41 -16.79
C PRO A 261 3.46 33.03 -15.93
N PRO A 262 3.50 33.45 -14.64
CA PRO A 262 4.49 32.94 -13.70
C PRO A 262 4.47 31.41 -13.59
N GLU A 263 5.64 30.78 -13.44
CA GLU A 263 5.77 29.31 -13.39
C GLU A 263 4.90 28.66 -12.32
N TRP A 264 4.78 29.28 -11.14
CA TRP A 264 3.97 28.75 -10.05
C TRP A 264 2.48 28.66 -10.43
N ALA A 265 1.98 29.56 -11.29
CA ALA A 265 0.59 29.56 -11.73
C ALA A 265 0.33 28.42 -12.73
N LEU A 266 1.29 28.13 -13.62
CA LEU A 266 1.24 26.96 -14.50
C LEU A 266 1.27 25.66 -13.69
N ALA A 267 2.19 25.56 -12.74
CA ALA A 267 2.31 24.40 -11.86
C ALA A 267 1.02 24.17 -11.05
N GLN A 268 0.44 25.23 -10.48
CA GLN A 268 -0.83 25.14 -9.75
C GLN A 268 -1.98 24.69 -10.66
N ARG A 269 -2.07 25.23 -11.88
CA ARG A 269 -3.11 24.81 -12.84
C ARG A 269 -3.00 23.32 -13.16
N ASP A 270 -1.80 22.87 -13.54
CA ASP A 270 -1.53 21.48 -13.91
C ASP A 270 -1.82 20.54 -12.72
N ALA A 271 -1.31 20.88 -11.52
CA ALA A 271 -1.57 20.12 -10.30
C ALA A 271 -3.07 20.00 -9.98
N MET A 272 -3.82 21.10 -10.09
CA MET A 272 -5.26 21.11 -9.83
C MET A 272 -6.04 20.28 -10.87
N ALA A 273 -5.64 20.34 -12.15
CA ALA A 273 -6.27 19.54 -13.21
C ALA A 273 -6.01 18.04 -13.03
N ARG A 274 -4.78 17.66 -12.65
CA ARG A 274 -4.41 16.27 -12.34
C ARG A 274 -5.11 15.77 -11.09
N LEU A 275 -5.15 16.58 -10.02
CA LEU A 275 -5.88 16.24 -8.78
C LEU A 275 -7.37 16.01 -9.06
N ARG A 276 -8.00 16.86 -9.88
CA ARG A 276 -9.41 16.67 -10.28
C ARG A 276 -9.62 15.38 -11.06
N THR A 277 -8.74 15.08 -12.01
CA THR A 277 -8.79 13.84 -12.81
C THR A 277 -8.68 12.62 -11.91
N TRP A 278 -7.74 12.64 -10.96
CA TRP A 278 -7.58 11.57 -9.98
C TRP A 278 -8.79 11.43 -9.06
N ALA A 279 -9.33 12.54 -8.54
CA ALA A 279 -10.53 12.51 -7.72
C ALA A 279 -11.74 11.95 -8.49
N TYR A 280 -11.92 12.35 -9.74
CA TYR A 280 -13.05 11.90 -10.56
C TYR A 280 -13.04 10.40 -10.79
N TYR A 281 -11.87 9.78 -10.96
CA TYR A 281 -11.76 8.31 -11.03
C TYR A 281 -12.40 7.64 -9.84
N TRP A 282 -11.99 8.03 -8.64
CA TRP A 282 -12.51 7.44 -7.42
C TRP A 282 -14.01 7.75 -7.25
N ILE A 283 -14.46 8.96 -7.58
CA ILE A 283 -15.87 9.33 -7.53
C ILE A 283 -16.72 8.47 -8.47
N ASP A 284 -16.23 8.17 -9.67
CA ASP A 284 -16.93 7.32 -10.64
C ASP A 284 -17.05 5.85 -10.18
N HIS A 285 -16.25 5.45 -9.18
CA HIS A 285 -16.27 4.14 -8.54
C HIS A 285 -16.78 4.17 -7.10
N GLN A 286 -17.29 5.32 -6.64
CA GLN A 286 -17.78 5.46 -5.29
C GLN A 286 -19.01 4.58 -5.08
N GLN A 287 -19.02 3.84 -3.98
CA GLN A 287 -20.12 2.96 -3.60
C GLN A 287 -21.36 3.78 -3.20
N PRO A 288 -22.57 3.21 -3.28
CA PRO A 288 -23.81 3.93 -2.95
C PRO A 288 -23.87 4.49 -1.52
N ASP A 289 -23.11 3.91 -0.59
CA ASP A 289 -23.01 4.37 0.80
C ASP A 289 -21.89 5.41 1.02
N GLY A 290 -21.09 5.70 -0.01
CA GLY A 290 -20.06 6.73 0.00
C GLY A 290 -18.62 6.22 0.08
N GLN A 291 -18.39 4.91 0.21
CA GLN A 291 -17.04 4.34 0.26
C GLN A 291 -16.33 4.35 -1.10
N PHE A 292 -15.00 4.36 -1.10
CA PHE A 292 -14.15 4.25 -2.30
C PHE A 292 -13.48 2.86 -2.43
N GLY A 293 -13.72 1.97 -1.47
CA GLY A 293 -13.42 0.54 -1.58
C GLY A 293 -12.38 0.01 -0.59
N ALA A 294 -11.70 0.88 0.16
CA ALA A 294 -10.77 0.48 1.22
C ALA A 294 -11.44 0.42 2.61
N GLY A 295 -12.63 1.00 2.73
CA GLY A 295 -13.33 1.16 4.01
C GLY A 295 -13.31 2.62 4.44
N TYR A 296 -14.31 3.04 5.23
CA TYR A 296 -14.40 4.44 5.66
C TYR A 296 -13.13 5.00 6.31
N GLU A 297 -12.43 4.19 7.11
CA GLU A 297 -11.20 4.57 7.83
C GLU A 297 -10.11 5.06 6.83
N ASP A 298 -9.84 4.29 5.76
CA ASP A 298 -8.89 4.68 4.71
C ASP A 298 -9.46 5.73 3.73
N ASP A 299 -10.77 5.66 3.46
CA ASP A 299 -11.44 6.53 2.48
C ASP A 299 -11.47 8.00 2.93
N VAL A 300 -11.54 8.27 4.24
CA VAL A 300 -11.45 9.66 4.74
C VAL A 300 -10.05 10.24 4.63
N GLU A 301 -9.01 9.40 4.60
CA GLU A 301 -7.63 9.83 4.36
C GLU A 301 -7.38 10.14 2.89
N LEU A 302 -7.86 9.26 1.99
CA LEU A 302 -7.78 9.40 0.54
C LEU A 302 -8.17 10.81 0.07
N VAL A 303 -9.24 11.35 0.65
CA VAL A 303 -9.84 12.61 0.20
C VAL A 303 -9.33 13.85 0.96
N CYS A 304 -8.23 13.75 1.73
CA CYS A 304 -7.64 14.88 2.47
C CYS A 304 -7.38 16.12 1.62
N GLY A 305 -6.91 15.94 0.39
CA GLY A 305 -6.61 17.04 -0.53
C GLY A 305 -7.81 17.58 -1.32
N TRP A 306 -8.92 16.84 -1.38
CA TRP A 306 -10.03 17.14 -2.29
C TRP A 306 -10.84 18.41 -1.96
N PRO A 307 -10.96 18.88 -0.70
CA PRO A 307 -11.66 20.13 -0.42
C PRO A 307 -11.15 21.34 -1.22
N VAL A 308 -9.87 21.34 -1.65
CA VAL A 308 -9.32 22.41 -2.49
C VAL A 308 -10.04 22.51 -3.84
N LEU A 309 -10.51 21.39 -4.41
CA LEU A 309 -11.26 21.39 -5.67
C LEU A 309 -12.62 22.08 -5.49
N VAL A 310 -13.25 21.89 -4.34
CA VAL A 310 -14.53 22.56 -4.02
C VAL A 310 -14.31 24.04 -3.75
N LEU A 311 -13.35 24.38 -2.88
CA LEU A 311 -13.14 25.76 -2.45
C LEU A 311 -12.53 26.65 -3.52
N ALA A 312 -11.66 26.11 -4.39
CA ALA A 312 -10.96 26.89 -5.41
C ALA A 312 -11.60 26.80 -6.80
N GLN A 313 -12.39 25.76 -7.09
CA GLN A 313 -12.96 25.52 -8.43
C GLN A 313 -14.48 25.32 -8.44
N ASP A 314 -15.15 25.42 -7.28
CA ASP A 314 -16.58 25.17 -7.12
C ASP A 314 -17.03 23.82 -7.71
N ASP A 315 -16.19 22.79 -7.55
CA ASP A 315 -16.44 21.48 -8.14
C ASP A 315 -17.61 20.74 -7.45
N GLN A 316 -18.78 20.82 -8.06
CA GLN A 316 -20.02 20.23 -7.53
C GLN A 316 -20.02 18.69 -7.54
N LYS A 317 -19.19 18.03 -8.36
CA LYS A 317 -19.07 16.56 -8.36
C LYS A 317 -18.29 16.12 -7.13
N VAL A 318 -17.16 16.77 -6.85
CA VAL A 318 -16.37 16.53 -5.64
C VAL A 318 -17.17 16.87 -4.39
N ARG A 319 -17.88 18.02 -4.37
CA ARG A 319 -18.72 18.40 -3.23
C ARG A 319 -19.73 17.30 -2.85
N ARG A 320 -20.50 16.81 -3.82
CA ARG A 320 -21.51 15.77 -3.61
C ARG A 320 -20.89 14.46 -3.12
N SER A 321 -19.74 14.09 -3.67
CA SER A 321 -19.02 12.89 -3.24
C SER A 321 -18.50 12.98 -1.80
N LEU A 322 -17.94 14.14 -1.42
CA LEU A 322 -17.47 14.38 -0.04
C LEU A 322 -18.64 14.41 0.96
N GLU A 323 -19.78 14.97 0.57
CA GLU A 323 -20.99 14.93 1.38
C GLU A 323 -21.49 13.50 1.58
N LEU A 324 -21.54 12.69 0.52
CA LEU A 324 -21.94 11.29 0.58
C LEU A 324 -21.02 10.49 1.50
N LEU A 325 -19.70 10.66 1.36
CA LEU A 325 -18.72 10.04 2.28
C LEU A 325 -18.97 10.48 3.73
N ALA A 326 -19.12 11.78 3.99
CA ALA A 326 -19.27 12.29 5.35
C ALA A 326 -20.58 11.82 6.03
N ASP A 327 -21.68 11.70 5.27
CA ASP A 327 -22.92 11.10 5.76
C ASP A 327 -22.80 9.58 5.93
N GLY A 328 -22.12 8.88 5.01
CA GLY A 328 -21.81 7.46 5.09
C GLY A 328 -21.02 7.13 6.35
N VAL A 329 -19.91 7.83 6.60
CA VAL A 329 -19.11 7.71 7.82
C VAL A 329 -19.98 7.88 9.06
N TRP A 330 -20.78 8.96 9.12
CA TRP A 330 -21.61 9.26 10.30
C TRP A 330 -22.63 8.17 10.61
N ARG A 331 -23.18 7.52 9.56
CA ARG A 331 -24.20 6.46 9.67
C ARG A 331 -23.60 5.04 9.69
N SER A 332 -22.30 4.91 9.45
CA SER A 332 -21.66 3.61 9.25
C SER A 332 -21.75 2.70 10.47
N ARG A 333 -21.82 3.28 11.67
CA ARG A 333 -21.89 2.54 12.95
C ARG A 333 -22.80 3.25 13.95
N PRO A 334 -23.57 2.52 14.79
CA PRO A 334 -24.48 3.14 15.77
C PRO A 334 -23.80 4.11 16.76
N PHE A 335 -22.54 3.85 17.11
CA PHE A 335 -21.78 4.73 18.01
C PHE A 335 -21.28 6.01 17.33
N LEU A 336 -21.07 6.05 16.02
CA LEU A 336 -20.64 7.27 15.34
C LEU A 336 -21.79 8.27 15.30
N GLU A 337 -23.01 7.81 15.01
CA GLU A 337 -24.18 8.66 15.07
C GLU A 337 -24.49 9.16 16.49
N ARG A 338 -24.31 8.29 17.49
CA ARG A 338 -24.63 8.59 18.90
C ARG A 338 -23.55 9.41 19.61
N PHE A 339 -22.28 9.11 19.38
CA PHE A 339 -21.15 9.62 20.16
C PHE A 339 -20.11 10.35 19.29
N GLY A 340 -20.20 10.26 17.96
CA GLY A 340 -19.27 10.93 17.07
C GLY A 340 -17.82 10.41 17.15
N TYR A 341 -17.61 9.18 17.64
CA TYR A 341 -16.30 8.53 17.72
C TYR A 341 -16.36 7.03 17.53
N ASP A 342 -15.22 6.45 17.15
CA ASP A 342 -15.12 5.07 16.73
C ASP A 342 -14.82 4.06 17.87
N ARG A 343 -14.60 2.80 17.49
CA ARG A 343 -14.15 1.69 18.31
C ARG A 343 -12.81 1.98 18.98
N LEU A 344 -12.51 1.22 20.05
CA LEU A 344 -11.21 1.27 20.70
C LEU A 344 -10.07 0.97 19.69
N THR A 345 -9.19 1.95 19.50
CA THR A 345 -7.92 1.85 18.78
C THR A 345 -7.00 2.97 19.25
N ASP A 346 -5.79 3.09 18.69
CA ASP A 346 -4.93 4.24 18.97
C ASP A 346 -5.59 5.56 18.50
N VAL A 347 -5.13 6.67 19.06
CA VAL A 347 -5.74 7.98 18.83
C VAL A 347 -5.71 8.43 17.38
N GLU A 348 -4.70 8.02 16.60
CA GLU A 348 -4.62 8.34 15.18
C GLU A 348 -5.84 7.79 14.48
N HIS A 349 -6.06 6.48 14.58
CA HIS A 349 -7.17 5.75 13.94
C HIS A 349 -8.54 6.04 14.59
N ALA A 350 -8.60 6.25 15.91
CA ALA A 350 -9.86 6.48 16.63
C ALA A 350 -10.52 7.80 16.21
N ALA A 351 -9.70 8.76 15.76
CA ALA A 351 -10.13 10.09 15.38
C ALA A 351 -10.45 10.25 13.88
N GLU A 352 -9.97 9.37 13.01
CA GLU A 352 -9.91 9.61 11.56
C GLU A 352 -11.28 9.84 10.96
N ASN A 353 -12.16 8.86 11.17
CA ASN A 353 -13.49 8.87 10.61
C ASN A 353 -14.17 10.21 10.83
N THR A 354 -14.20 10.73 12.06
CA THR A 354 -14.90 11.99 12.33
C THR A 354 -14.06 13.24 12.09
N SER A 355 -12.76 13.22 12.37
CA SER A 355 -11.87 14.40 12.25
C SER A 355 -11.47 14.70 10.80
N TYR A 356 -11.54 13.70 9.92
CA TYR A 356 -11.30 13.84 8.50
C TYR A 356 -12.58 13.97 7.67
N SER A 357 -13.75 13.55 8.15
CA SER A 357 -15.00 13.80 7.41
C SER A 357 -15.71 15.11 7.81
N GLN A 358 -16.16 15.23 9.05
CA GLN A 358 -17.15 16.25 9.45
C GLN A 358 -16.59 17.68 9.38
N PRO A 359 -15.37 17.98 9.89
CA PRO A 359 -14.76 19.31 9.77
C PRO A 359 -14.66 19.84 8.34
N ARG A 360 -14.42 18.96 7.35
CA ARG A 360 -14.33 19.38 5.94
C ARG A 360 -15.65 19.93 5.45
N MET A 361 -16.75 19.26 5.81
CA MET A 361 -18.09 19.71 5.44
C MET A 361 -18.50 21.00 6.14
N VAL A 362 -18.00 21.27 7.35
CA VAL A 362 -18.18 22.59 7.98
C VAL A 362 -17.60 23.71 7.12
N VAL A 363 -16.47 23.52 6.44
CA VAL A 363 -15.91 24.56 5.55
C VAL A 363 -16.64 24.63 4.22
N ILE A 364 -16.91 23.46 3.61
CA ILE A 364 -17.53 23.36 2.28
C ILE A 364 -18.99 23.84 2.30
N ASP A 365 -19.71 23.57 3.38
CA ASP A 365 -21.14 23.81 3.52
C ASP A 365 -21.44 24.52 4.86
N TRP A 366 -20.70 25.60 5.14
CA TRP A 366 -20.69 26.29 6.43
C TRP A 366 -22.04 26.81 6.92
N ARG A 367 -23.00 27.03 6.01
CA ARG A 367 -24.35 27.47 6.36
C ARG A 367 -25.20 26.33 6.93
N ASN A 368 -24.85 25.08 6.63
CA ASN A 368 -25.59 23.93 7.08
C ASN A 368 -25.19 23.58 8.52
N PRO A 369 -26.09 23.78 9.51
CA PRO A 369 -25.76 23.56 10.91
C PRO A 369 -25.48 22.08 11.23
N LYS A 370 -25.90 21.14 10.37
CA LYS A 370 -25.69 19.69 10.53
C LYS A 370 -24.24 19.37 10.85
N TRP A 371 -23.31 19.92 10.08
CA TRP A 371 -21.90 19.58 10.17
C TRP A 371 -21.26 20.07 11.47
N ALA A 372 -21.57 21.32 11.85
CA ALA A 372 -21.06 21.89 13.10
C ALA A 372 -21.65 21.19 14.34
N GLU A 373 -22.93 20.79 14.29
CA GLU A 373 -23.56 20.05 15.38
C GLU A 373 -22.95 18.64 15.57
N ARG A 374 -22.61 17.96 14.46
CA ARG A 374 -21.86 16.70 14.52
C ARG A 374 -20.49 16.89 15.16
N CYS A 375 -19.76 17.92 14.76
CA CYS A 375 -18.49 18.28 15.39
C CYS A 375 -18.65 18.57 16.89
N ARG A 376 -19.68 19.32 17.28
CA ARG A 376 -19.99 19.60 18.70
C ARG A 376 -20.26 18.32 19.49
N ARG A 377 -21.06 17.39 18.93
CA ARG A 377 -21.37 16.10 19.56
C ARG A 377 -20.12 15.28 19.82
N THR A 378 -19.26 15.15 18.81
CA THR A 378 -17.96 14.51 18.89
C THR A 378 -17.16 15.07 20.08
N ILE A 379 -17.05 16.40 20.21
CA ILE A 379 -16.30 17.01 21.33
C ILE A 379 -16.96 16.83 22.69
N ALA A 380 -18.29 16.87 22.77
CA ALA A 380 -19.00 16.60 24.01
C ALA A 380 -18.66 15.20 24.54
N THR A 381 -18.66 14.20 23.66
CA THR A 381 -18.25 12.82 23.99
C THR A 381 -16.80 12.74 24.46
N MET A 382 -15.87 13.45 23.81
CA MET A 382 -14.47 13.49 24.25
C MET A 382 -14.32 14.05 25.66
N ALA A 383 -14.98 15.17 25.93
CA ALA A 383 -14.96 15.81 27.23
C ALA A 383 -15.56 14.92 28.33
N GLU A 384 -16.62 14.17 28.02
CA GLU A 384 -17.31 13.31 28.98
C GLU A 384 -16.52 12.03 29.30
N HIS A 385 -15.88 11.42 28.30
CA HIS A 385 -15.38 10.05 28.45
C HIS A 385 -13.87 9.89 28.40
N PHE A 386 -13.13 10.75 27.72
CA PHE A 386 -11.72 10.45 27.38
C PHE A 386 -10.73 11.51 27.86
N LEU A 387 -11.19 12.75 28.04
CA LEU A 387 -10.42 13.83 28.64
C LEU A 387 -10.62 13.90 30.15
N SER A 388 -9.58 14.28 30.88
CA SER A 388 -9.64 14.54 32.32
C SER A 388 -8.54 15.49 32.77
N ARG A 389 -8.70 16.10 33.95
CA ARG A 389 -7.62 16.90 34.56
C ARG A 389 -6.63 16.00 35.28
N ASN A 390 -5.35 16.16 34.96
CA ASN A 390 -4.26 15.44 35.61
C ASN A 390 -3.94 16.03 37.00
N GLU A 391 -2.96 15.48 37.71
CA GLU A 391 -2.54 15.95 39.04
C GLU A 391 -1.97 17.39 39.04
N ARG A 392 -1.56 17.90 37.88
CA ARG A 392 -1.14 19.29 37.66
C ARG A 392 -2.32 20.21 37.30
N GLY A 393 -3.54 19.69 37.22
CA GLY A 393 -4.76 20.39 36.84
C GLY A 393 -4.93 20.60 35.33
N TRP A 394 -4.04 20.05 34.49
CA TRP A 394 -4.06 20.21 33.05
C TRP A 394 -5.05 19.25 32.39
N LEU A 395 -5.78 19.70 31.38
CA LEU A 395 -6.73 18.87 30.63
C LEU A 395 -5.98 18.04 29.59
N GLN A 396 -6.01 16.71 29.70
CA GLN A 396 -5.35 15.81 28.76
C GLN A 396 -6.18 14.54 28.50
N PHE A 397 -5.78 13.77 27.50
CA PHE A 397 -6.25 12.40 27.38
C PHE A 397 -5.67 11.51 28.48
N ARG A 398 -6.48 10.57 28.97
CA ARG A 398 -6.01 9.55 29.94
C ARG A 398 -5.18 8.44 29.28
N SER A 399 -5.34 8.26 27.98
CA SER A 399 -4.63 7.28 27.16
C SER A 399 -4.62 7.72 25.70
N ASP A 400 -3.56 7.37 24.98
CA ASP A 400 -3.47 7.47 23.52
C ASP A 400 -4.26 6.35 22.81
N PHE A 401 -4.99 5.51 23.55
CA PHE A 401 -5.95 4.55 23.05
C PHE A 401 -7.30 4.76 23.73
N PHE A 402 -8.31 5.06 22.92
CA PHE A 402 -9.67 5.27 23.38
C PHE A 402 -10.70 4.92 22.31
N GLY A 403 -11.95 4.79 22.71
CA GLY A 403 -13.08 4.58 21.81
C GLY A 403 -14.21 3.85 22.52
N PHE A 404 -15.05 3.16 21.76
CA PHE A 404 -16.17 2.40 22.29
C PHE A 404 -16.01 0.90 22.07
N ASP A 405 -16.52 0.11 23.02
CA ASP A 405 -16.71 -1.32 22.79
C ASP A 405 -17.91 -1.52 21.85
N PRO A 406 -17.74 -2.19 20.69
CA PRO A 406 -18.81 -2.32 19.70
C PRO A 406 -19.99 -3.18 20.16
N LYS A 407 -19.82 -4.02 21.18
CA LYS A 407 -20.88 -4.89 21.73
C LYS A 407 -21.65 -4.20 22.85
N THR A 408 -20.95 -3.49 23.73
CA THR A 408 -21.57 -2.90 24.94
C THR A 408 -21.90 -1.42 24.79
N LEU A 409 -21.35 -0.75 23.77
CA LEU A 409 -21.45 0.71 23.55
C LEU A 409 -20.95 1.53 24.74
N LYS A 410 -20.10 0.96 25.59
CA LYS A 410 -19.46 1.66 26.70
C LYS A 410 -18.13 2.25 26.24
N PRO A 411 -17.73 3.43 26.78
CA PRO A 411 -16.42 3.99 26.53
C PRO A 411 -15.33 3.08 27.13
N VAL A 412 -14.23 2.90 26.40
CA VAL A 412 -13.08 2.11 26.80
C VAL A 412 -11.81 2.89 26.52
N THR A 413 -10.82 2.76 27.41
CA THR A 413 -9.46 3.31 27.25
C THR A 413 -8.43 2.23 27.57
N ARG A 414 -7.18 2.40 27.13
CA ARG A 414 -6.04 1.58 27.61
C ARG A 414 -5.17 2.32 28.61
N GLU A 415 -5.78 3.09 29.51
CA GLU A 415 -5.04 3.89 30.50
C GLU A 415 -4.16 3.06 31.45
N LYS A 416 -4.41 1.75 31.61
CA LYS A 416 -3.52 0.87 32.39
C LYS A 416 -2.21 0.54 31.66
N ASP A 417 -2.29 0.32 30.34
CA ASP A 417 -1.15 -0.10 29.53
C ASP A 417 -0.43 1.09 28.88
N ARG A 418 -1.20 2.13 28.58
CA ARG A 418 -0.78 3.34 27.88
C ARG A 418 -1.32 4.59 28.59
N PRO A 419 -0.87 4.87 29.83
CA PRO A 419 -1.29 6.01 30.64
C PRO A 419 -0.60 7.29 30.15
N PHE A 420 -0.84 7.72 28.92
CA PHE A 420 -0.24 8.96 28.44
C PHE A 420 -0.99 9.57 27.26
N ASP A 421 -0.82 10.88 27.11
CA ASP A 421 -1.24 11.67 25.95
C ASP A 421 -0.03 11.94 25.04
N ILE A 422 -0.23 12.06 23.73
CA ILE A 422 0.80 12.33 22.72
C ILE A 422 0.40 13.51 21.84
N PRO A 423 1.35 14.23 21.19
CA PRO A 423 1.01 15.38 20.36
C PRO A 423 0.06 15.09 19.19
N GLU A 424 0.00 13.85 18.71
CA GLU A 424 -0.94 13.45 17.66
C GLU A 424 -2.40 13.49 18.17
N SER A 425 -2.64 13.38 19.48
CA SER A 425 -3.99 13.33 20.05
C SER A 425 -4.82 14.58 19.78
N ALA A 426 -4.19 15.72 19.51
CA ALA A 426 -4.89 16.92 19.07
C ALA A 426 -5.70 16.71 17.76
N LYS A 427 -5.37 15.70 16.95
CA LYS A 427 -6.14 15.28 15.76
C LYS A 427 -7.58 14.99 16.15
N ALA A 428 -7.80 14.32 17.29
CA ALA A 428 -9.12 14.04 17.81
C ALA A 428 -9.90 15.32 18.14
N LEU A 429 -9.25 16.40 18.58
CA LEU A 429 -9.96 17.64 18.95
C LEU A 429 -10.18 18.59 17.77
N LYS A 430 -9.74 18.23 16.56
CA LYS A 430 -9.99 19.01 15.35
C LYS A 430 -11.47 19.44 15.19
N PRO A 431 -12.49 18.60 15.44
CA PRO A 431 -13.89 19.01 15.37
C PRO A 431 -14.24 20.23 16.23
N ALA A 432 -13.59 20.44 17.37
CA ALA A 432 -13.83 21.60 18.23
C ALA A 432 -13.54 22.90 17.48
N MET A 433 -12.39 22.96 16.80
CA MET A 433 -11.96 24.15 16.06
C MET A 433 -12.98 24.57 15.00
N TYR A 434 -13.60 23.62 14.30
CA TYR A 434 -14.56 23.91 13.25
C TYR A 434 -15.95 24.25 13.80
N ALA A 435 -16.36 23.63 14.91
CA ALA A 435 -17.59 24.04 15.61
C ALA A 435 -17.48 25.47 16.15
N VAL A 436 -16.33 25.84 16.72
CA VAL A 436 -16.04 27.21 17.17
C VAL A 436 -16.03 28.18 15.99
N TRP A 437 -15.32 27.86 14.91
CA TRP A 437 -15.23 28.73 13.74
C TRP A 437 -16.61 29.00 13.10
N ALA A 438 -17.44 27.96 12.95
CA ALA A 438 -18.72 28.10 12.27
C ALA A 438 -19.81 28.71 13.15
N ARG A 439 -19.81 28.44 14.46
CA ARG A 439 -20.96 28.73 15.36
C ARG A 439 -20.59 29.40 16.68
N GLY A 440 -19.31 29.60 16.97
CA GLY A 440 -18.87 30.12 18.27
C GLY A 440 -19.23 29.21 19.45
N ASP A 441 -19.22 27.88 19.24
CA ASP A 441 -19.65 26.92 20.27
C ASP A 441 -18.76 26.99 21.54
N GLU A 442 -19.36 27.34 22.68
CA GLU A 442 -18.62 27.64 23.91
C GLU A 442 -18.02 26.40 24.58
N LEU A 443 -18.70 25.24 24.50
CA LEU A 443 -18.14 23.98 25.00
C LEU A 443 -16.87 23.63 24.22
N CYS A 444 -16.96 23.65 22.90
CA CYS A 444 -15.83 23.38 22.02
C CYS A 444 -14.71 24.38 22.24
N ARG A 445 -15.03 25.67 22.38
CA ARG A 445 -14.06 26.74 22.66
C ARG A 445 -13.30 26.47 23.95
N ARG A 446 -14.01 26.18 25.04
CA ARG A 446 -13.40 25.87 26.34
C ARG A 446 -12.48 24.65 26.27
N ILE A 447 -12.94 23.52 25.71
CA ILE A 447 -12.15 22.29 25.61
C ILE A 447 -10.90 22.52 24.75
N MET A 448 -11.05 23.20 23.62
CA MET A 448 -9.94 23.53 22.72
C MET A 448 -8.86 24.36 23.43
N LEU A 449 -9.26 25.43 24.14
CA LEU A 449 -8.32 26.32 24.82
C LEU A 449 -7.67 25.67 26.05
N ASP A 450 -8.44 24.92 26.84
CA ASP A 450 -7.92 24.20 28.03
C ASP A 450 -6.91 23.13 27.60
N TYR A 451 -7.22 22.35 26.57
CA TYR A 451 -6.31 21.34 26.04
C TYR A 451 -5.06 21.96 25.40
N GLY A 452 -5.22 23.06 24.66
CA GLY A 452 -4.07 23.80 24.12
C GLY A 452 -3.15 24.30 25.22
N ARG A 453 -3.71 24.75 26.36
CA ARG A 453 -2.92 25.26 27.49
C ARG A 453 -2.07 24.17 28.12
N THR A 454 -2.60 22.94 28.19
CA THR A 454 -1.82 21.76 28.61
C THR A 454 -0.55 21.60 27.77
N TRP A 455 -0.65 21.70 26.45
CA TRP A 455 0.52 21.54 25.57
C TRP A 455 1.50 22.72 25.63
N VAL A 456 1.01 23.95 25.84
CA VAL A 456 1.88 25.11 26.12
C VAL A 456 2.65 24.90 27.42
N GLN A 457 1.97 24.50 28.50
CA GLN A 457 2.58 24.23 29.80
C GLN A 457 3.55 23.06 29.73
N ALA A 458 3.21 21.99 29.00
CA ALA A 458 4.07 20.84 28.80
C ALA A 458 5.32 21.18 27.98
N ALA A 459 5.21 22.06 26.98
CA ALA A 459 6.37 22.54 26.23
C ALA A 459 7.33 23.36 27.11
N ALA A 460 6.79 24.18 28.02
CA ALA A 460 7.58 24.98 28.95
C ALA A 460 8.22 24.15 30.09
N THR A 461 7.67 22.96 30.40
CA THR A 461 8.12 22.14 31.53
C THR A 461 9.29 21.22 31.16
N VAL A 462 10.25 21.10 32.07
CA VAL A 462 11.47 20.30 31.93
C VAL A 462 11.53 19.29 33.08
N ASP A 463 10.84 18.14 32.94
CA ASP A 463 10.79 17.11 33.99
C ASP A 463 11.95 16.09 33.94
N GLY A 464 12.80 16.16 32.92
CA GLY A 464 13.93 15.25 32.74
C GLY A 464 15.14 15.95 32.10
N PRO A 465 16.35 15.39 32.24
CA PRO A 465 17.60 16.03 31.80
C PRO A 465 17.66 16.29 30.30
N ASP A 466 17.00 15.46 29.48
CA ASP A 466 17.01 15.55 28.02
C ASP A 466 15.91 16.46 27.47
N ARG A 467 15.03 17.02 28.32
CA ARG A 467 13.91 17.86 27.87
C ARG A 467 14.42 19.19 27.33
N ILE A 468 14.00 19.53 26.11
CA ILE A 468 14.28 20.85 25.52
C ILE A 468 13.11 21.79 25.80
N ALA A 469 13.35 22.78 26.66
CA ALA A 469 12.38 23.81 26.98
C ALA A 469 11.85 24.53 25.72
N GLY A 470 10.54 24.74 25.70
CA GLY A 470 9.82 25.36 24.59
C GLY A 470 9.38 24.39 23.48
N LEU A 471 9.90 23.16 23.43
CA LEU A 471 9.47 22.16 22.45
C LEU A 471 8.43 21.22 23.05
N LEU A 472 7.46 20.76 22.25
CA LEU A 472 6.47 19.77 22.72
C LEU A 472 7.18 18.48 23.15
N PRO A 473 6.81 17.87 24.29
CA PRO A 473 7.34 16.56 24.69
C PRO A 473 6.80 15.45 23.79
N GLU A 474 7.43 14.27 23.83
CA GLU A 474 6.92 13.09 23.14
C GLU A 474 5.59 12.61 23.70
N ARG A 475 5.41 12.74 25.02
CA ARG A 475 4.19 12.37 25.71
C ARG A 475 4.05 13.08 27.06
N ILE A 476 2.81 13.14 27.56
CA ILE A 476 2.44 13.61 28.89
C ILE A 476 1.81 12.43 29.66
N LEU A 477 2.44 12.00 30.75
CA LEU A 477 1.99 10.83 31.51
C LEU A 477 0.71 11.12 32.32
N TRP A 478 -0.22 10.18 32.31
CA TRP A 478 -1.41 10.15 33.14
C TRP A 478 -1.17 9.31 34.42
N PRO A 479 -1.69 9.69 35.59
CA PRO A 479 -2.33 10.98 35.92
C PRO A 479 -1.34 12.07 36.32
N SER A 480 -0.03 11.81 36.38
CA SER A 480 0.96 12.74 36.95
C SER A 480 1.14 14.07 36.21
N GLY A 481 0.83 14.13 34.92
CA GLY A 481 1.15 15.26 34.06
C GLY A 481 2.65 15.41 33.75
N ARG A 482 3.48 14.41 34.09
CA ARG A 482 4.92 14.45 33.83
C ARG A 482 5.20 14.37 32.32
N THR A 483 6.07 15.26 31.84
CA THR A 483 6.54 15.31 30.46
C THR A 483 7.69 14.32 30.22
N VAL A 484 7.69 13.66 29.06
CA VAL A 484 8.70 12.63 28.72
C VAL A 484 9.20 12.83 27.28
N GLY A 485 10.48 12.50 27.05
CA GLY A 485 11.14 12.51 25.73
C GLY A 485 11.76 13.86 25.36
N THR A 486 12.82 13.85 24.57
CA THR A 486 13.63 15.05 24.24
C THR A 486 12.79 16.16 23.61
N HIS A 487 12.05 15.81 22.57
CA HIS A 487 10.93 16.54 21.97
C HIS A 487 10.21 15.57 21.01
N ALA A 488 8.93 15.80 20.70
CA ALA A 488 8.26 14.95 19.70
C ALA A 488 8.79 15.15 18.27
N ARG A 489 8.57 14.15 17.41
CA ARG A 489 8.85 14.27 15.97
C ARG A 489 7.88 15.26 15.33
N ILE A 490 8.34 16.04 14.34
CA ILE A 490 7.50 17.07 13.71
C ILE A 490 6.23 16.45 13.11
N SER A 491 6.34 15.28 12.49
CA SER A 491 5.19 14.54 11.94
C SER A 491 4.11 14.32 13.00
N SER A 492 4.51 13.83 14.18
CA SER A 492 3.62 13.61 15.32
C SER A 492 3.17 14.89 16.03
N MET A 493 3.94 15.98 15.94
CA MET A 493 3.59 17.28 16.53
C MET A 493 2.57 18.07 15.71
N ARG A 494 2.47 17.80 14.41
CA ARG A 494 1.73 18.65 13.45
C ARG A 494 0.30 18.93 13.90
N ALA A 495 -0.41 17.91 14.40
CA ALA A 495 -1.77 18.07 14.89
C ALA A 495 -1.85 19.06 16.06
N THR A 496 -0.98 18.92 17.07
CA THR A 496 -0.90 19.85 18.20
C THR A 496 -0.47 21.25 17.79
N LEU A 497 0.51 21.40 16.89
CA LEU A 497 0.92 22.72 16.41
C LEU A 497 -0.22 23.45 15.69
N PHE A 498 -0.99 22.75 14.84
CA PHE A 498 -2.17 23.34 14.20
C PHE A 498 -3.27 23.66 15.20
N HIS A 499 -3.48 22.82 16.22
CA HIS A 499 -4.41 23.08 17.31
C HIS A 499 -4.03 24.37 18.07
N LEU A 500 -2.75 24.55 18.39
CA LEU A 500 -2.24 25.74 19.07
C LEU A 500 -2.41 27.02 18.23
N ILE A 501 -2.16 26.96 16.91
CA ILE A 501 -2.47 28.08 16.00
C ILE A 501 -3.98 28.38 16.01
N GLY A 502 -4.81 27.34 16.00
CA GLY A 502 -6.26 27.50 16.16
C GLY A 502 -6.62 28.19 17.48
N CYS A 503 -5.98 27.81 18.59
CA CYS A 503 -6.21 28.43 19.90
C CYS A 503 -5.88 29.92 19.86
N TYR A 504 -4.77 30.30 19.22
CA TYR A 504 -4.43 31.70 19.00
C TYR A 504 -5.52 32.42 18.19
N PHE A 505 -6.00 31.88 17.06
CA PHE A 505 -7.05 32.54 16.27
C PHE A 505 -8.36 32.73 17.03
N VAL A 506 -8.68 31.87 18.00
CA VAL A 506 -9.92 31.91 18.79
C VAL A 506 -9.80 32.78 20.06
N SER A 507 -8.60 32.96 20.59
CA SER A 507 -8.37 33.67 21.86
C SER A 507 -7.58 34.97 21.73
N ASN A 508 -6.84 35.14 20.64
CA ASN A 508 -5.81 36.15 20.45
C ASN A 508 -4.71 36.14 21.54
N ASP A 509 -4.51 35.00 22.20
CA ASP A 509 -3.51 34.84 23.27
C ASP A 509 -2.21 34.28 22.71
N GLU A 510 -1.15 35.09 22.76
CA GLU A 510 0.16 34.75 22.18
C GLU A 510 0.84 33.55 22.85
N GLN A 511 0.42 33.16 24.07
CA GLN A 511 1.04 32.02 24.75
C GLN A 511 0.97 30.73 23.91
N TYR A 512 -0.09 30.58 23.10
CA TYR A 512 -0.28 29.42 22.23
C TYR A 512 0.74 29.37 21.08
N LEU A 513 1.38 30.49 20.75
CA LEU A 513 2.39 30.57 19.69
C LEU A 513 3.81 30.27 20.20
N GLU A 514 4.05 30.25 21.51
CA GLU A 514 5.40 30.02 22.06
C GLU A 514 6.01 28.68 21.63
N PRO A 515 5.30 27.53 21.68
CA PRO A 515 5.88 26.26 21.23
C PRO A 515 6.26 26.27 19.75
N ILE A 516 5.47 26.97 18.93
CA ILE A 516 5.71 27.11 17.49
C ILE A 516 6.93 28.01 17.25
N ARG A 517 7.02 29.14 17.95
CA ARG A 517 8.16 30.06 17.84
C ARG A 517 9.46 29.38 18.28
N ALA A 518 9.42 28.61 19.38
CA ALA A 518 10.56 27.83 19.85
C ALA A 518 10.98 26.77 18.83
N LEU A 519 10.03 26.02 18.25
CA LEU A 519 10.31 25.05 17.20
C LEU A 519 10.96 25.71 15.98
N LEU A 520 10.38 26.78 15.44
CA LEU A 520 10.90 27.46 14.25
C LEU A 520 12.27 28.08 14.51
N ARG A 521 12.49 28.73 15.65
CA ARG A 521 13.79 29.28 16.03
C ARG A 521 14.85 28.19 16.13
N LYS A 522 14.56 27.12 16.88
CA LYS A 522 15.48 25.99 17.06
C LYS A 522 15.82 25.34 15.73
N THR A 523 14.79 24.94 14.99
CA THR A 523 14.99 24.17 13.77
C THR A 523 15.59 24.98 12.63
N LEU A 524 15.24 26.26 12.47
CA LEU A 524 15.66 27.07 11.30
C LEU A 524 16.85 27.98 11.56
N LEU A 525 17.05 28.44 12.80
CA LEU A 525 18.06 29.44 13.15
C LEU A 525 19.20 28.87 14.01
N GLU A 526 18.90 28.02 15.00
CA GLU A 526 19.90 27.52 15.96
C GLU A 526 20.56 26.22 15.49
N TRP A 527 19.77 25.25 15.04
CA TRP A 527 20.26 23.92 14.68
C TRP A 527 20.80 23.90 13.26
N SER A 528 22.03 23.36 13.13
CA SER A 528 22.56 22.90 11.85
C SER A 528 21.81 21.64 11.40
N VAL A 529 21.86 21.34 10.11
CA VAL A 529 21.19 20.16 9.53
C VAL A 529 21.65 18.85 10.22
N GLY A 530 22.92 18.77 10.63
CA GLY A 530 23.44 17.62 11.41
C GLY A 530 23.33 17.75 12.92
N GLY A 531 22.71 18.82 13.44
CA GLY A 531 22.63 19.14 14.88
C GLY A 531 21.22 19.11 15.45
N ILE A 532 20.24 18.59 14.71
CA ILE A 532 18.88 18.41 15.23
C ILE A 532 18.90 17.25 16.22
N PRO A 533 18.60 17.48 17.51
CA PRO A 533 18.49 16.42 18.50
C PRO A 533 17.50 15.36 18.01
N SER A 534 17.99 14.14 17.86
CA SER A 534 17.20 13.02 17.37
C SER A 534 16.17 12.62 18.43
N ALA A 535 14.89 12.81 18.15
CA ALA A 535 13.81 12.05 18.79
C ALA A 535 13.79 10.60 18.23
N GLY A 536 14.93 9.92 18.35
CA GLY A 536 15.11 8.48 18.08
C GLY A 536 15.09 8.00 16.63
N THR A 537 15.22 8.85 15.61
CA THR A 537 15.38 8.39 14.19
C THR A 537 16.10 9.38 13.27
N LEU A 538 16.45 10.59 13.71
CA LEU A 538 17.00 11.58 12.78
C LEU A 538 18.44 11.26 12.32
N ASP A 539 19.14 10.40 13.06
CA ASP A 539 20.48 9.93 12.72
C ASP A 539 20.52 9.02 11.47
N GLN A 540 19.35 8.70 10.90
CA GLN A 540 19.18 7.88 9.68
C GLN A 540 18.38 8.58 8.57
N VAL A 541 18.11 9.88 8.68
CA VAL A 541 17.36 10.65 7.68
C VAL A 541 18.19 10.70 6.40
N LYS A 542 17.79 9.89 5.42
CA LYS A 542 18.32 9.99 4.07
C LYS A 542 17.90 11.34 3.48
N ASP A 543 18.58 11.82 2.45
CA ASP A 543 18.26 13.12 1.79
C ASP A 543 16.78 13.29 1.42
N GLU A 544 16.07 12.18 1.17
CA GLU A 544 14.63 12.11 0.87
C GLU A 544 13.74 12.53 2.07
N ASP A 545 14.10 12.16 3.30
CA ASP A 545 13.33 12.45 4.53
C ASP A 545 13.39 13.94 4.91
N TRP A 546 14.45 14.65 4.48
CA TRP A 546 14.57 16.09 4.66
C TRP A 546 13.50 16.87 3.89
N THR A 547 12.95 16.32 2.81
CA THR A 547 11.86 16.95 2.03
C THR A 547 10.61 17.07 2.85
N GLY A 548 10.15 15.96 3.41
CA GLY A 548 8.96 15.94 4.24
C GLY A 548 9.09 16.85 5.45
N LEU A 549 10.28 16.91 6.07
CA LEU A 549 10.53 17.77 7.22
C LEU A 549 10.47 19.26 6.87
N LEU A 550 11.13 19.68 5.79
CA LEU A 550 11.14 21.09 5.36
C LEU A 550 9.77 21.55 4.92
N GLU A 551 9.00 20.70 4.23
CA GLU A 551 7.62 21.00 3.84
C GLU A 551 6.72 21.22 5.07
N GLN A 552 6.84 20.36 6.09
CA GLN A 552 6.08 20.52 7.33
C GLN A 552 6.47 21.80 8.08
N LEU A 553 7.76 22.10 8.19
CA LEU A 553 8.25 23.35 8.79
C LEU A 553 7.78 24.58 8.02
N ALA A 554 7.80 24.53 6.69
CA ALA A 554 7.31 25.60 5.84
C ALA A 554 5.82 25.86 6.06
N LEU A 555 5.00 24.81 6.15
CA LEU A 555 3.57 24.94 6.46
C LEU A 555 3.34 25.61 7.82
N VAL A 556 4.02 25.14 8.87
CA VAL A 556 3.92 25.72 10.22
C VAL A 556 4.37 27.19 10.22
N ALA A 557 5.46 27.52 9.55
CA ALA A 557 5.96 28.88 9.46
C ALA A 557 5.03 29.81 8.66
N ILE A 558 4.43 29.32 7.57
CA ILE A 558 3.45 30.08 6.79
C ILE A 558 2.23 30.41 7.67
N LEU A 559 1.74 29.44 8.44
CA LEU A 559 0.61 29.66 9.35
C LEU A 559 0.99 30.61 10.49
N TYR A 560 2.18 30.47 11.08
CA TYR A 560 2.69 31.41 12.09
C TYR A 560 2.76 32.83 11.53
N ARG A 561 3.38 33.02 10.36
CA ARG A 561 3.44 34.32 9.67
C ARG A 561 2.05 34.86 9.37
N ARG A 562 1.09 34.01 9.00
CA ARG A 562 -0.28 34.43 8.74
C ARG A 562 -1.00 34.86 10.02
N ALA A 563 -0.70 34.20 11.14
CA ALA A 563 -1.24 34.52 12.45
C ALA A 563 -0.67 35.84 13.01
N THR A 564 0.64 36.08 12.88
CA THR A 564 1.34 37.19 13.57
C THR A 564 1.79 38.33 12.66
N GLY A 565 1.87 38.11 11.35
CA GLY A 565 2.56 39.00 10.41
C GLY A 565 4.09 38.91 10.44
N ASP A 566 4.66 38.13 11.37
CA ASP A 566 6.09 38.02 11.60
C ASP A 566 6.77 37.18 10.51
N ARG A 567 7.83 37.75 9.90
CA ARG A 567 8.58 37.16 8.79
C ARG A 567 10.00 36.75 9.16
N GLN A 568 10.36 36.73 10.45
CA GLN A 568 11.75 36.47 10.88
C GLN A 568 12.31 35.11 10.39
N PHE A 569 11.44 34.14 10.12
CA PHE A 569 11.82 32.80 9.65
C PHE A 569 11.90 32.66 8.12
N ASP A 570 11.31 33.59 7.36
CA ASP A 570 11.24 33.53 5.89
C ASP A 570 12.63 33.46 5.24
N PRO A 571 13.65 34.26 5.65
CA PRO A 571 14.99 34.16 5.06
C PRO A 571 15.64 32.79 5.29
N ALA A 572 15.41 32.18 6.45
CA ALA A 572 15.98 30.87 6.78
C ALA A 572 15.33 29.75 5.95
N LEU A 573 14.01 29.79 5.78
CA LEU A 573 13.28 28.87 4.90
C LEU A 573 13.74 29.01 3.45
N ALA A 574 13.83 30.24 2.95
CA ALA A 574 14.29 30.50 1.58
C ALA A 574 15.72 29.98 1.35
N ARG A 575 16.64 30.17 2.30
CA ARG A 575 18.00 29.62 2.22
C ARG A 575 18.00 28.10 2.18
N ARG A 576 17.16 27.43 2.97
CA ARG A 576 17.08 25.95 3.01
C ARG A 576 16.45 25.38 1.74
N ALA A 577 15.44 26.04 1.19
CA ALA A 577 14.81 25.64 -0.06
C ALA A 577 15.79 25.68 -1.25
N ARG A 578 16.70 26.67 -1.28
CA ARG A 578 17.72 26.84 -2.35
C ARG A 578 18.93 25.89 -2.27
N ARG A 579 19.10 25.14 -1.17
CA ARG A 579 20.18 24.15 -1.04
C ARG A 579 19.85 22.82 -1.71
N ARG A 580 18.70 22.75 -2.35
CA ARG A 580 18.27 21.75 -3.33
C ARG A 580 18.44 22.36 -4.70
#